data_AF-A0A838MX84-F1
#
_entry.id   AF-A0A838MX84-F1
#
_cell.length_a   1.000
_cell.length_b   1.000
_cell.length_c   1.000
_cell.angle_alpha   90.00
_cell.angle_beta   90.00
_cell.angle_gamma   90.00
#
_symmetry.space_group_name_H-M   'P 1'
#
loop_
_entity.id
_entity.type
_entity.pdbx_description
1 polymer ?
#
loop_
_entity_poly.entity_id
_entity_poly.type
_entity_poly.pdbx_seq_one_letter_code
_entity_poly.pdbx_strand_id
1 'polypeptide(L)'
;MIDIEANPALLALEDGRTFRGRSWGAEGEACGEMVFNTSMSGYQEVLTDPSYAGQIVCMTYPLIGNYGVNAADAESSRPWVEGFVVREASRMASNWRAEESLDVYLKRWNIVAIDHVDTRALVRHIRDRGAMRACLSTVDRDEESLIAKARNAMPMENRELASVVTCARPYE
;
A
#
# COMPACT_ATOMS: atom_id res chain seq x y z
N MET A 1 23.85 8.25 -2.33
CA MET A 1 22.59 9.00 -2.15
C MET A 1 21.58 8.38 -3.09
N ILE A 2 20.45 7.88 -2.58
CA ILE A 2 19.33 7.43 -3.42
C ILE A 2 18.49 8.66 -3.70
N ASP A 3 18.31 8.99 -4.97
CA ASP A 3 17.73 10.25 -5.40
C ASP A 3 16.19 10.16 -5.34
N ILE A 4 15.60 10.73 -4.28
CA ILE A 4 14.13 10.81 -4.12
C ILE A 4 13.52 11.71 -5.22
N GLU A 5 14.32 12.60 -5.81
CA GLU A 5 13.93 13.53 -6.88
C GLU A 5 13.51 12.83 -8.18
N ALA A 6 13.99 11.60 -8.44
CA ALA A 6 13.74 10.95 -9.72
C ALA A 6 12.28 10.52 -9.90
N ASN A 7 11.57 10.19 -8.82
CA ASN A 7 10.17 9.72 -8.83
C ASN A 7 9.49 10.05 -7.48
N PRO A 8 9.21 11.32 -7.17
CA PRO A 8 8.66 11.69 -5.87
C PRO A 8 7.21 11.23 -5.71
N ALA A 9 6.86 10.82 -4.49
CA ALA A 9 5.51 10.47 -4.09
C ALA A 9 5.19 11.08 -2.72
N LEU A 10 3.90 11.26 -2.45
CA LEU A 10 3.40 11.90 -1.25
C LEU A 10 2.23 11.10 -0.68
N LEU A 11 2.32 10.79 0.60
CA LEU A 11 1.25 10.22 1.40
C LEU A 11 0.72 11.30 2.35
N ALA A 12 -0.57 11.58 2.31
CA ALA A 12 -1.22 12.50 3.22
C ALA A 12 -2.28 11.79 4.07
N LEU A 13 -2.32 12.11 5.36
CA LEU A 13 -3.34 11.66 6.29
C LEU A 13 -4.41 12.75 6.45
N GLU A 14 -5.63 12.35 6.78
CA GLU A 14 -6.77 13.29 6.92
C GLU A 14 -6.57 14.34 8.03
N ASP A 15 -5.72 14.05 9.01
CA ASP A 15 -5.39 14.95 10.12
C ASP A 15 -4.31 16.00 9.75
N GLY A 16 -3.83 15.96 8.50
CA GLY A 16 -2.90 16.92 7.94
C GLY A 16 -1.44 16.46 7.97
N ARG A 17 -1.13 15.29 8.53
CA ARG A 17 0.24 14.77 8.54
C ARG A 17 0.61 14.20 7.17
N THR A 18 1.77 14.57 6.65
CA THR A 18 2.25 14.14 5.34
C THR A 18 3.59 13.39 5.44
N PHE A 19 3.82 12.49 4.49
CA PHE A 19 5.03 11.69 4.37
C PHE A 19 5.49 11.68 2.92
N ARG A 20 6.71 12.18 2.70
CA ARG A 20 7.37 12.16 1.39
C ARG A 20 8.15 10.87 1.22
N GLY A 21 8.19 10.40 -0.01
CA GLY A 21 8.91 9.19 -0.39
C GLY A 21 9.08 9.16 -1.90
N ARG A 22 9.32 7.96 -2.42
CA ARG A 22 9.52 7.74 -3.84
C ARG A 22 8.51 6.72 -4.37
N SER A 23 7.97 6.99 -5.55
CA SER A 23 7.08 6.09 -6.27
C SER A 23 7.82 4.81 -6.64
N TRP A 24 7.17 3.68 -6.37
CA TRP A 24 7.71 2.35 -6.62
C TRP A 24 6.74 1.45 -7.39
N GLY A 25 5.43 1.62 -7.17
CA GLY A 25 4.36 0.86 -7.83
C GLY A 25 3.86 1.50 -9.12
N ALA A 26 2.55 1.40 -9.34
CA ALA A 26 1.85 2.06 -10.43
C ALA A 26 1.80 3.59 -10.23
N GLU A 27 1.74 4.32 -11.34
CA GLU A 27 1.50 5.76 -11.33
C GLU A 27 0.01 6.04 -11.09
N GLY A 28 -0.29 6.97 -10.18
CA GLY A 28 -1.66 7.41 -9.92
C GLY A 28 -1.87 7.90 -8.50
N GLU A 29 -3.12 7.82 -8.06
CA GLU A 29 -3.55 8.16 -6.71
C GLU A 29 -4.41 7.03 -6.16
N ALA A 30 -4.27 6.76 -4.87
CA ALA A 30 -5.08 5.81 -4.15
C ALA A 30 -5.44 6.42 -2.79
N CYS A 31 -6.73 6.43 -2.45
CA CYS A 31 -7.18 6.84 -1.13
C CYS A 31 -7.90 5.68 -0.44
N GLY A 32 -7.73 5.57 0.88
CA GLY A 32 -8.30 4.49 1.69
C GLY A 32 -8.02 4.70 3.16
N GLU A 33 -8.40 3.73 3.98
CA GLU A 33 -8.03 3.74 5.40
C GLU A 33 -6.58 3.30 5.58
N MET A 34 -5.79 4.09 6.29
CA MET A 34 -4.40 3.78 6.58
C MET A 34 -4.30 2.79 7.73
N VAL A 35 -3.74 1.62 7.44
CA VAL A 35 -3.48 0.56 8.42
C VAL A 35 -2.01 0.16 8.40
N PHE A 36 -1.57 -0.60 9.40
CA PHE A 36 -0.23 -1.17 9.42
C PHE A 36 -0.26 -2.67 9.71
N ASN A 37 0.72 -3.38 9.15
CA ASN A 37 0.92 -4.80 9.39
C ASN A 37 2.33 -5.06 9.94
N THR A 38 2.39 -5.80 11.05
CA THR A 38 3.63 -6.09 11.80
C THR A 38 4.39 -7.33 11.32
N SER A 39 3.87 -8.04 10.32
CA SER A 39 4.52 -9.21 9.75
C SER A 39 5.86 -8.83 9.12
N MET A 40 6.87 -9.66 9.38
CA MET A 40 8.21 -9.49 8.81
C MET A 40 8.37 -10.17 7.44
N SER A 41 7.45 -11.08 7.12
CA SER A 41 7.35 -11.82 5.87
C SER A 41 5.88 -11.84 5.43
N GLY A 42 5.61 -12.47 4.29
CA GLY A 42 4.25 -12.65 3.79
C GLY A 42 3.60 -11.38 3.24
N TYR A 43 4.37 -10.51 2.56
CA TYR A 43 3.83 -9.28 2.00
C TYR A 43 2.93 -9.55 0.80
N GLN A 44 3.11 -10.67 0.08
CA GLN A 44 2.27 -11.00 -1.07
C GLN A 44 0.88 -11.47 -0.60
N GLU A 45 0.86 -12.27 0.46
CA GLU A 45 -0.32 -12.73 1.16
C GLU A 45 -1.10 -11.52 1.70
N VAL A 46 -0.42 -10.55 2.32
CA VAL A 46 -1.03 -9.28 2.74
C VAL A 46 -1.61 -8.49 1.55
N LEU A 47 -0.91 -8.41 0.43
CA LEU A 47 -1.42 -7.71 -0.76
C LEU A 47 -2.68 -8.37 -1.33
N THR A 48 -2.76 -9.71 -1.24
CA THR A 48 -3.82 -10.53 -1.85
C THR A 48 -4.92 -10.95 -0.90
N ASP A 49 -4.86 -10.58 0.38
CA ASP A 49 -5.91 -10.82 1.35
C ASP A 49 -7.10 -9.85 1.12
N PRO A 50 -8.31 -10.37 0.84
CA PRO A 50 -9.52 -9.56 0.65
C PRO A 50 -9.87 -8.65 1.83
N SER A 51 -9.39 -8.94 3.04
CA SER A 51 -9.63 -8.13 4.24
C SER A 51 -9.08 -6.70 4.12
N TYR A 52 -8.09 -6.48 3.25
CA TYR A 52 -7.48 -5.17 2.99
C TYR A 52 -8.19 -4.34 1.91
N ALA A 53 -9.34 -4.79 1.40
CA ALA A 53 -10.15 -3.99 0.48
C ALA A 53 -10.47 -2.60 1.09
N GLY A 54 -10.23 -1.52 0.35
CA GLY A 54 -10.42 -0.16 0.86
C GLY A 54 -9.31 0.36 1.77
N GLN A 55 -8.22 -0.40 1.98
CA GLN A 55 -7.13 -0.04 2.89
C GLN A 55 -5.82 0.25 2.15
N ILE A 56 -5.08 1.23 2.66
CA ILE A 56 -3.67 1.47 2.32
C ILE A 56 -2.83 0.83 3.43
N VAL A 57 -1.99 -0.13 3.05
CA VAL A 57 -1.25 -0.94 4.03
C VAL A 57 0.20 -0.45 4.15
N CYS A 58 0.60 -0.16 5.38
CA CYS A 58 1.97 0.12 5.75
C CYS A 58 2.65 -1.11 6.37
N MET A 59 3.74 -1.59 5.78
CA MET A 59 4.54 -2.66 6.38
C MET A 59 5.50 -2.09 7.42
N THR A 60 5.51 -2.67 8.64
CA THR A 60 6.47 -2.22 9.65
C THR A 60 7.88 -2.73 9.40
N TYR A 61 8.03 -3.89 8.77
CA TYR A 61 9.34 -4.44 8.43
C TYR A 61 10.00 -3.60 7.34
N PRO A 62 11.26 -3.17 7.51
CA PRO A 62 11.80 -2.09 6.69
C PRO A 62 12.08 -2.48 5.24
N LEU A 63 12.45 -3.74 4.97
CA LEU A 63 12.86 -4.20 3.65
C LEU A 63 11.79 -5.10 3.03
N ILE A 64 11.10 -4.62 2.00
CA ILE A 64 9.98 -5.33 1.37
C ILE A 64 10.29 -5.64 -0.10
N GLY A 65 9.88 -6.81 -0.59
CA GLY A 65 10.17 -7.28 -1.95
C GLY A 65 11.44 -8.14 -2.09
N ASN A 66 12.06 -8.53 -0.98
CA ASN A 66 13.32 -9.28 -0.96
C ASN A 66 13.20 -10.69 -1.59
N TYR A 67 12.05 -11.34 -1.54
CA TYR A 67 11.83 -12.66 -2.15
C TYR A 67 10.97 -12.63 -3.43
N GLY A 68 10.70 -11.44 -3.99
CA GLY A 68 9.82 -11.31 -5.15
C GLY A 68 8.40 -11.76 -4.84
N VAL A 69 7.69 -12.22 -5.86
CA VAL A 69 6.36 -12.83 -5.74
C VAL A 69 6.28 -14.08 -6.62
N ASN A 70 5.30 -14.94 -6.34
CA ASN A 70 5.03 -16.16 -7.10
C ASN A 70 3.56 -16.54 -7.04
N ALA A 71 3.06 -17.28 -8.03
CA ALA A 71 1.64 -17.63 -8.09
C ALA A 71 1.13 -18.44 -6.87
N ALA A 72 1.99 -19.21 -6.20
CA ALA A 72 1.57 -20.10 -5.12
C ALA A 72 1.36 -19.41 -3.76
N ASP A 73 1.90 -18.20 -3.56
CA ASP A 73 1.75 -17.43 -2.31
C ASP A 73 0.62 -16.37 -2.43
N ALA A 74 -0.23 -16.44 -3.46
CA ALA A 74 -1.39 -15.57 -3.59
C ALA A 74 -2.60 -16.15 -2.85
N GLU A 75 -3.15 -15.42 -1.87
CA GLU A 75 -4.33 -15.83 -1.09
C GLU A 75 -5.65 -15.59 -1.83
N SER A 76 -5.62 -14.84 -2.93
CA SER A 76 -6.77 -14.66 -3.80
C SER A 76 -6.36 -14.35 -5.25
N SER A 77 -7.34 -14.21 -6.12
CA SER A 77 -7.14 -14.01 -7.56
C SER A 77 -6.53 -12.66 -7.93
N ARG A 78 -6.47 -11.69 -7.01
CA ARG A 78 -5.93 -10.34 -7.24
C ARG A 78 -5.46 -9.69 -5.93
N PRO A 79 -4.61 -8.67 -5.97
CA PRO A 79 -4.40 -7.81 -4.81
C PRO A 79 -5.66 -7.00 -4.49
N TRP A 80 -5.92 -6.78 -3.20
CA TRP A 80 -7.10 -6.05 -2.70
C TRP A 80 -6.76 -4.72 -2.03
N VAL A 81 -5.49 -4.48 -1.70
CA VAL A 81 -5.05 -3.20 -1.15
C VAL A 81 -5.33 -2.06 -2.12
N GLU A 82 -5.69 -0.89 -1.60
CA GLU A 82 -5.80 0.34 -2.40
C GLU A 82 -4.41 0.93 -2.68
N GLY A 83 -3.49 0.78 -1.72
CA GLY A 83 -2.12 1.26 -1.86
C GLY A 83 -1.17 0.62 -0.86
N PHE A 84 0.12 0.82 -1.08
CA PHE A 84 1.15 0.13 -0.31
C PHE A 84 2.30 1.06 0.12
N VAL A 85 2.67 1.01 1.39
CA VAL A 85 3.64 1.92 2.02
C VAL A 85 4.76 1.12 2.67
N VAL A 86 6.00 1.40 2.29
CA VAL A 86 7.18 0.68 2.82
C VAL A 86 8.31 1.64 3.16
N ARG A 87 9.24 1.18 4.00
CA ARG A 87 10.45 1.96 4.32
C ARG A 87 11.46 1.85 3.19
N GLU A 88 11.76 0.66 2.72
CA GLU A 88 12.72 0.41 1.65
C GLU A 88 12.22 -0.74 0.77
N ALA A 89 12.04 -0.45 -0.51
CA ALA A 89 11.78 -1.47 -1.49
C ALA A 89 13.09 -2.16 -1.91
N SER A 90 13.11 -3.49 -1.86
CA SER A 90 14.23 -4.27 -2.35
C SER A 90 14.45 -4.01 -3.84
N ARG A 91 15.70 -3.75 -4.23
CA ARG A 91 16.08 -3.52 -5.64
C ARG A 91 16.05 -4.80 -6.47
N MET A 92 16.17 -5.94 -5.81
CA MET A 92 16.23 -7.26 -6.45
C MET A 92 15.48 -8.27 -5.59
N ALA A 93 14.74 -9.14 -6.24
CA ALA A 93 14.20 -10.35 -5.63
C ALA A 93 15.29 -11.44 -5.62
N SER A 94 15.50 -12.08 -4.47
CA SER A 94 16.46 -13.17 -4.31
C SER A 94 15.81 -14.32 -3.54
N ASN A 95 15.06 -15.14 -4.28
CA ASN A 95 14.47 -16.38 -3.79
C ASN A 95 14.30 -17.34 -4.97
N TRP A 96 14.57 -18.63 -4.75
CA TRP A 96 14.44 -19.65 -5.80
C TRP A 96 13.00 -19.82 -6.31
N ARG A 97 12.01 -19.43 -5.51
CA ARG A 97 10.58 -19.42 -5.86
C ARG A 97 10.15 -18.16 -6.60
N ALA A 98 10.98 -17.12 -6.66
CA ALA A 98 10.58 -15.84 -7.24
C ALA A 98 10.34 -15.97 -8.75
N GLU A 99 9.13 -15.64 -9.19
CA GLU A 99 8.74 -15.63 -10.61
C GLU A 99 8.84 -14.22 -11.19
N GLU A 100 8.65 -13.19 -10.37
CA GLU A 100 8.78 -11.78 -10.74
C GLU A 100 9.16 -10.91 -9.53
N SER A 101 9.59 -9.67 -9.80
CA SER A 101 9.85 -8.68 -8.76
C SER A 101 8.56 -8.00 -8.31
N LEU A 102 8.55 -7.54 -7.05
CA LEU A 102 7.36 -6.93 -6.46
C LEU A 102 6.96 -5.61 -7.15
N ASP A 103 7.91 -4.83 -7.68
CA ASP A 103 7.58 -3.59 -8.41
C ASP A 103 6.82 -3.88 -9.72
N VAL A 104 7.21 -4.94 -10.44
CA VAL A 104 6.54 -5.39 -11.66
C VAL A 104 5.13 -5.88 -11.32
N TYR A 105 4.98 -6.63 -10.23
CA TYR A 105 3.67 -7.08 -9.74
C TYR A 105 2.74 -5.91 -9.42
N LEU A 106 3.21 -4.93 -8.64
CA LEU A 106 2.41 -3.77 -8.25
C LEU A 106 1.97 -2.94 -9.47
N LYS A 107 2.88 -2.73 -10.45
CA LYS A 107 2.55 -2.04 -11.71
C LYS A 107 1.54 -2.81 -12.55
N ARG A 108 1.71 -4.13 -12.69
CA ARG A 108 0.77 -4.99 -13.44
C ARG A 108 -0.65 -4.91 -12.90
N TRP A 109 -0.80 -4.81 -11.59
CA TRP A 109 -2.09 -4.75 -10.90
C TRP A 109 -2.57 -3.32 -10.62
N ASN A 110 -1.89 -2.29 -11.15
CA ASN A 110 -2.21 -0.88 -10.92
C ASN A 110 -2.25 -0.47 -9.42
N ILE A 111 -1.41 -1.07 -8.59
CA ILE A 111 -1.30 -0.73 -7.16
C ILE A 111 -0.30 0.41 -6.98
N VAL A 112 -0.78 1.53 -6.46
CA VAL A 112 0.05 2.68 -6.13
C VAL A 112 0.87 2.37 -4.88
N ALA A 113 2.19 2.58 -4.95
CA ALA A 113 3.08 2.28 -3.83
C ALA A 113 4.20 3.30 -3.66
N ILE A 114 4.54 3.55 -2.39
CA ILE A 114 5.58 4.50 -1.97
C ILE A 114 6.63 3.82 -1.09
N ASP A 115 7.89 4.09 -1.37
CA ASP A 115 9.04 3.69 -0.55
C ASP A 115 9.76 4.91 0.04
N HIS A 116 10.76 4.68 0.91
CA HIS A 116 11.50 5.72 1.66
C HIS A 116 10.68 6.52 2.68
N VAL A 117 9.47 6.07 3.01
CA VAL A 117 8.66 6.65 4.08
C VAL A 117 9.26 6.30 5.44
N ASP A 118 9.20 7.22 6.41
CA ASP A 118 9.44 6.86 7.80
C ASP A 118 8.23 6.08 8.34
N THR A 119 8.20 4.78 8.05
CA THR A 119 7.11 3.89 8.47
C THR A 119 7.00 3.81 9.98
N ARG A 120 8.10 4.01 10.74
CA ARG A 120 8.07 4.03 12.20
C ARG A 120 7.33 5.26 12.72
N ALA A 121 7.57 6.44 12.15
CA ALA A 121 6.83 7.65 12.49
C ALA A 121 5.33 7.52 12.11
N LEU A 122 5.05 6.96 10.93
CA LEU A 122 3.68 6.70 10.47
C LEU A 122 2.93 5.73 11.40
N VAL A 123 3.52 4.58 11.70
CA VAL A 123 2.91 3.55 12.56
C VAL A 123 2.68 4.07 13.98
N ARG A 124 3.63 4.81 14.55
CA ARG A 124 3.45 5.44 15.86
C ARG A 124 2.26 6.40 15.84
N HIS A 125 2.14 7.19 14.79
CA HIS A 125 1.03 8.13 14.63
C HIS A 125 -0.32 7.42 14.58
N ILE A 126 -0.46 6.40 13.72
CA ILE A 126 -1.69 5.60 13.59
C ILE A 126 -2.02 4.89 14.91
N ARG A 127 -1.02 4.33 15.59
CA ARG A 127 -1.22 3.65 16.88
C ARG A 127 -1.73 4.61 17.97
N ASP A 128 -1.23 5.84 17.98
CA ASP A 128 -1.57 6.82 19.02
C ASP A 128 -2.89 7.57 18.70
N ARG A 129 -3.30 7.66 17.42
CA ARG A 129 -4.47 8.44 16.96
C ARG A 129 -5.63 7.59 16.44
N GLY A 130 -5.40 6.30 16.18
CA GLY A 130 -6.35 5.41 15.50
C GLY A 130 -6.13 5.32 14.00
N ALA A 131 -6.77 4.32 13.38
CA ALA A 131 -6.88 4.23 11.92
C ALA A 131 -7.59 5.47 11.39
N MET A 132 -7.14 5.96 10.23
CA MET A 132 -7.61 7.21 9.67
C MET A 132 -7.49 7.18 8.16
N ARG A 133 -8.26 8.03 7.48
CA ARG A 133 -8.21 8.12 6.02
C ARG A 133 -6.90 8.72 5.57
N ALA A 134 -6.41 8.22 4.44
CA ALA A 134 -5.21 8.69 3.79
C ALA A 134 -5.39 8.72 2.28
N CYS A 135 -4.57 9.54 1.62
CA CYS A 135 -4.41 9.48 0.20
C CYS A 135 -2.93 9.46 -0.18
N LEU A 136 -2.58 8.50 -1.02
CA LEU A 136 -1.27 8.28 -1.60
C LEU A 136 -1.29 8.76 -3.05
N SER A 137 -0.27 9.50 -3.45
CA SER A 137 -0.15 10.00 -4.81
C SER A 137 1.29 9.98 -5.31
N THR A 138 1.45 9.65 -6.59
CA THR A 138 2.71 9.77 -7.34
C THR A 138 2.67 10.91 -8.35
N VAL A 139 1.52 11.56 -8.52
CA VAL A 139 1.27 12.59 -9.56
C VAL A 139 1.03 13.96 -8.96
N ASP A 140 0.13 14.05 -7.98
CA ASP A 140 -0.12 15.22 -7.15
C ASP A 140 0.86 15.24 -5.97
N ARG A 141 1.49 16.40 -5.77
CA ARG A 141 2.52 16.64 -4.75
C ARG A 141 2.15 17.79 -3.82
N ASP A 142 0.95 18.34 -4.01
CA ASP A 142 0.41 19.39 -3.17
C ASP A 142 -0.18 18.77 -1.89
N GLU A 143 0.35 19.19 -0.75
CA GLU A 143 -0.03 18.64 0.55
C GLU A 143 -1.50 18.96 0.87
N GLU A 144 -1.95 20.18 0.60
CA GLU A 144 -3.32 20.60 0.92
C GLU A 144 -4.35 19.85 0.07
N SER A 145 -4.06 19.65 -1.23
CA SER A 145 -4.86 18.87 -2.16
C SER A 145 -5.02 17.42 -1.70
N LEU A 146 -3.92 16.74 -1.34
CA LEU A 146 -3.99 15.36 -0.88
C LEU A 146 -4.66 15.20 0.48
N ILE A 147 -4.46 16.15 1.40
CA ILE A 147 -5.19 16.18 2.68
C ILE A 147 -6.69 16.32 2.42
N ALA A 148 -7.09 17.19 1.48
CA ALA A 148 -8.50 17.34 1.10
C ALA A 148 -9.06 16.05 0.48
N LYS A 149 -8.30 15.38 -0.40
CA LYS A 149 -8.67 14.08 -0.97
C LYS A 149 -8.80 13.00 0.12
N ALA A 150 -7.87 12.94 1.07
CA ALA A 150 -7.94 12.01 2.21
C ALA A 150 -9.20 12.25 3.07
N ARG A 151 -9.56 13.52 3.33
CA ARG A 151 -10.79 13.88 4.08
C ARG A 151 -12.07 13.56 3.31
N ASN A 152 -12.03 13.60 1.98
CA ASN A 152 -13.16 13.27 1.11
C ASN A 152 -13.25 11.77 0.78
N ALA A 153 -12.23 10.97 1.11
CA ALA A 153 -12.27 9.54 0.94
C ALA A 153 -13.41 8.94 1.78
N MET A 154 -14.05 7.90 1.22
CA MET A 154 -15.11 7.19 1.93
C MET A 154 -14.54 6.57 3.21
N PRO A 155 -15.17 6.80 4.38
CA PRO A 155 -14.77 6.14 5.61
C PRO A 155 -14.99 4.63 5.51
N MET A 156 -14.22 3.88 6.30
CA MET A 156 -14.39 2.43 6.39
C MET A 156 -15.67 2.05 7.16
N GLU A 157 -16.06 2.90 8.11
CA GLU A 157 -17.25 2.68 8.93
C GLU A 157 -18.51 2.62 8.07
N ASN A 158 -19.29 1.55 8.25
CA ASN A 158 -20.51 1.25 7.48
C ASN A 158 -20.28 0.99 5.98
N ARG A 159 -19.04 0.77 5.52
CA ARG A 159 -18.77 0.36 4.14
C ARG A 159 -19.06 -1.13 3.98
N GLU A 160 -20.01 -1.46 3.10
CA GLU A 160 -20.24 -2.84 2.70
C GLU A 160 -19.13 -3.24 1.70
N LEU A 161 -18.12 -3.94 2.21
CA LEU A 161 -17.02 -4.50 1.41
C LEU A 161 -17.18 -5.99 1.13
N ALA A 162 -18.02 -6.69 1.90
CA ALA A 162 -18.24 -8.12 1.75
C ALA A 162 -18.80 -8.46 0.36
N SER A 163 -19.72 -7.66 -0.16
CA SER A 163 -20.26 -7.81 -1.53
C SER A 163 -19.24 -7.47 -2.62
N VAL A 164 -18.22 -6.65 -2.30
CA VAL A 164 -17.14 -6.29 -3.24
C VAL A 164 -16.13 -7.43 -3.39
N VAL A 165 -15.90 -8.18 -2.30
CA VAL A 165 -14.91 -9.27 -2.26
C VAL A 165 -15.50 -10.65 -2.54
N THR A 166 -16.82 -10.81 -2.47
CA THR A 166 -17.48 -12.11 -2.65
C THR A 166 -17.36 -12.66 -4.08
N CYS A 167 -17.47 -13.98 -4.19
CA CYS A 167 -17.50 -14.67 -5.48
C CYS A 167 -18.78 -14.33 -6.27
N ALA A 168 -18.66 -14.20 -7.59
CA ALA A 168 -19.80 -13.86 -8.46
C ALA A 168 -20.82 -15.00 -8.58
N ARG A 169 -20.38 -16.25 -8.38
CA ARG A 169 -21.21 -17.45 -8.44
C ARG A 169 -20.69 -18.47 -7.42
N PRO A 170 -21.57 -19.30 -6.84
CA PRO A 170 -21.15 -20.45 -6.06
C PRO A 170 -20.23 -21.34 -6.88
N TYR A 171 -19.23 -21.91 -6.22
CA TYR A 171 -18.36 -22.94 -6.76
C TYR A 171 -18.74 -24.30 -6.15
N GLU A 172 -18.52 -25.38 -6.89
CA GLU A 172 -18.63 -26.77 -6.41
C GLU A 172 -17.31 -27.26 -5.82
#